data_AF-A0AAD2JIS2-F1
#
_entry.id   AF-A0AAD2JIS2-F1
#
_cell.length_a   1.000
_cell.length_b   1.000
_cell.length_c   1.000
_cell.angle_alpha   90.00
_cell.angle_beta   90.00
_cell.angle_gamma   90.00
#
_symmetry.space_group_name_H-M   'P 1'
#
loop_
_entity.id
_entity.type
_entity.pdbx_description
1 polymer ?
#
loop_
_entity_poly.entity_id
_entity_poly.type
_entity_poly.pdbx_seq_one_letter_code
_entity_poly.pdbx_strand_id
1 'polypeptide(L)'
;MPLLHSQPIHIGDSSFVHCDSLANLVIPKGSIFDPDAFYPFGGCTLFEDRFGKDSESIIAGLMSRFDDFPLHKRCYDHSSTTAQELLLLLIEDQGAMEASSLVDDFGMTPLHVFFSSTIDPRQDLLQVLLEKLPCCILDLKDANDKRPLDYLMANWTEENKILLQMTLQKWMLDPFDRWGIAS
;
A
#
# COMPACT_ATOMS: atom_id res chain seq x y z
N MET A 1 5.64 -15.01 -21.22
CA MET A 1 5.52 -15.67 -19.90
C MET A 1 4.04 -15.71 -19.56
N PRO A 2 3.48 -16.86 -19.14
CA PRO A 2 2.05 -16.95 -18.87
C PRO A 2 1.72 -16.17 -17.60
N LEU A 3 0.66 -15.36 -17.67
CA LEU A 3 0.03 -14.72 -16.53
C LEU A 3 -0.32 -15.81 -15.50
N LEU A 4 0.32 -15.80 -14.34
CA LEU A 4 -0.22 -16.49 -13.17
C LEU A 4 -1.60 -15.87 -12.93
N HIS A 5 -2.64 -16.58 -13.35
CA HIS A 5 -3.98 -16.31 -12.87
C HIS A 5 -3.86 -16.52 -11.36
N SER A 6 -3.99 -15.43 -10.60
CA SER A 6 -4.04 -15.48 -9.14
C SER A 6 -5.03 -16.58 -8.78
N GLN A 7 -4.54 -17.66 -8.18
CA GLN A 7 -5.42 -18.73 -7.77
C GLN A 7 -6.47 -18.14 -6.83
N PRO A 8 -7.75 -18.55 -6.94
CA PRO A 8 -8.76 -18.08 -6.03
C PRO A 8 -8.31 -18.35 -4.60
N ILE A 9 -8.24 -17.30 -3.80
CA ILE A 9 -7.90 -17.43 -2.39
C ILE A 9 -9.16 -17.91 -1.69
N HIS A 10 -9.05 -19.00 -0.94
CA HIS A 10 -10.12 -19.49 -0.07
C HIS A 10 -9.94 -18.84 1.29
N ILE A 11 -10.93 -18.05 1.71
CA ILE A 11 -11.00 -17.46 3.04
C ILE A 11 -12.03 -18.26 3.83
N GLY A 12 -11.57 -18.96 4.86
CA GLY A 12 -12.41 -19.83 5.69
C GLY A 12 -12.90 -19.15 6.97
N ASP A 13 -13.62 -19.92 7.78
CA ASP A 13 -14.12 -19.53 9.10
C ASP A 13 -13.08 -18.82 9.94
N SER A 14 -13.44 -17.63 10.43
CA SER A 14 -12.65 -16.87 11.39
C SER A 14 -11.18 -16.60 11.01
N SER A 15 -10.84 -16.65 9.72
CA SER A 15 -9.44 -16.60 9.23
C SER A 15 -8.65 -15.37 9.71
N PHE A 16 -9.33 -14.24 9.90
CA PHE A 16 -8.74 -12.97 10.33
C PHE A 16 -9.38 -12.42 11.61
N VAL A 17 -10.08 -13.25 12.39
CA VAL A 17 -10.80 -12.76 13.58
C VAL A 17 -9.84 -12.06 14.54
N HIS A 18 -10.24 -10.87 15.00
CA HIS A 18 -9.45 -9.98 15.87
C HIS A 18 -8.08 -9.54 15.32
N CYS A 19 -7.90 -9.53 14.00
CA CYS A 19 -6.73 -8.90 13.38
C CYS A 19 -6.89 -7.37 13.31
N ASP A 20 -6.80 -6.69 14.46
CA ASP A 20 -7.07 -5.25 14.60
C ASP A 20 -6.16 -4.35 13.75
N SER A 21 -4.92 -4.77 13.49
CA SER A 21 -3.97 -3.99 12.68
C SER A 21 -4.02 -4.28 11.18
N LEU A 22 -4.95 -5.13 10.74
CA LEU A 22 -5.05 -5.53 9.34
C LEU A 22 -5.61 -4.37 8.50
N ALA A 23 -4.71 -3.67 7.80
CA ALA A 23 -5.06 -2.56 6.90
C ALA A 23 -4.67 -2.83 5.45
N ASN A 24 -3.56 -3.53 5.21
CA ASN A 24 -3.08 -3.80 3.84
C ASN A 24 -3.49 -5.17 3.28
N LEU A 25 -4.79 -5.33 2.99
CA LEU A 25 -5.32 -6.51 2.31
C LEU A 25 -6.07 -6.10 1.04
N VAL A 26 -5.91 -6.87 -0.04
CA VAL A 26 -6.77 -6.82 -1.23
C VAL A 26 -7.21 -8.24 -1.53
N ILE A 27 -8.50 -8.40 -1.80
CA ILE A 27 -9.08 -9.69 -2.19
C ILE A 27 -9.17 -9.71 -3.73
N PRO A 28 -8.51 -10.66 -4.42
CA PRO A 28 -8.63 -10.79 -5.86
C PRO A 28 -10.08 -10.99 -6.30
N LYS A 29 -10.49 -10.30 -7.37
CA LYS A 29 -11.81 -10.50 -8.00
C LYS A 29 -11.91 -11.97 -8.44
N GLY A 30 -12.97 -12.65 -8.02
CA GLY A 30 -13.17 -14.10 -8.27
C GLY A 30 -12.67 -15.03 -7.16
N SER A 31 -12.17 -14.50 -6.04
CA SER A 31 -11.94 -15.31 -4.83
C SER A 31 -13.23 -15.98 -4.36
N ILE A 32 -13.12 -17.21 -3.86
CA ILE A 32 -14.27 -18.01 -3.43
C ILE A 32 -14.36 -17.93 -1.91
N PHE A 33 -15.51 -17.46 -1.44
CA PHE A 33 -15.84 -17.46 -0.02
C PHE A 33 -16.67 -18.69 0.28
N ASP A 34 -16.34 -19.34 1.39
CA ASP A 34 -17.23 -20.34 1.93
C ASP A 34 -18.54 -19.64 2.34
N PRO A 35 -19.69 -19.96 1.74
CA PRO A 35 -20.97 -19.34 2.10
C PRO A 35 -21.36 -19.64 3.55
N ASP A 36 -20.78 -20.67 4.16
CA ASP A 36 -20.96 -21.00 5.56
C ASP A 36 -19.92 -20.32 6.48
N ALA A 37 -19.01 -19.50 5.92
CA ALA A 37 -17.97 -18.82 6.67
C ALA A 37 -18.55 -17.89 7.77
N PHE A 38 -18.41 -18.27 9.03
CA PHE A 38 -18.83 -17.47 10.17
C PHE A 38 -17.78 -16.41 10.48
N TYR A 39 -18.09 -15.15 10.14
CA TYR A 39 -17.35 -13.94 10.52
C TYR A 39 -15.84 -14.02 10.24
N PRO A 40 -15.39 -14.19 8.98
CA PRO A 40 -13.96 -14.27 8.66
C PRO A 40 -13.15 -13.05 9.11
N PHE A 41 -13.80 -11.88 9.25
CA PHE A 41 -13.21 -10.62 9.70
C PHE A 41 -13.80 -10.11 11.03
N GLY A 42 -14.43 -10.99 11.81
CA GLY A 42 -15.08 -10.60 13.07
C GLY A 42 -14.09 -9.95 14.02
N GLY A 43 -14.38 -8.74 14.48
CA GLY A 43 -13.52 -7.98 15.36
C GLY A 43 -12.28 -7.39 14.69
N CYS A 44 -12.19 -7.35 13.35
CA CYS A 44 -11.22 -6.52 12.64
C CYS A 44 -11.67 -5.07 12.66
N THR A 45 -11.34 -4.34 13.73
CA THR A 45 -11.86 -2.99 13.98
C THR A 45 -11.71 -2.02 12.79
N LEU A 46 -10.55 -1.98 12.12
CA LEU A 46 -10.37 -1.11 10.94
C LEU A 46 -11.31 -1.45 9.78
N PHE A 47 -11.56 -2.73 9.53
CA PHE A 47 -12.48 -3.16 8.47
C PHE A 47 -13.93 -2.94 8.86
N GLU A 48 -14.28 -3.23 10.12
CA GLU A 48 -15.62 -2.99 10.65
C GLU A 48 -15.98 -1.50 10.66
N ASP A 49 -15.04 -0.63 11.02
CA ASP A 49 -15.24 0.82 11.04
C ASP A 49 -15.42 1.39 9.64
N ARG A 50 -14.72 0.84 8.63
CA ARG A 50 -14.78 1.33 7.25
C ARG A 50 -15.95 0.78 6.45
N PHE A 51 -16.19 -0.53 6.51
CA PHE A 51 -17.14 -1.23 5.66
C PHE A 51 -18.38 -1.73 6.41
N GLY A 52 -18.42 -1.58 7.72
CA GLY A 52 -19.43 -2.18 8.59
C GLY A 52 -19.07 -3.60 9.02
N LYS A 53 -19.90 -4.19 9.89
CA LYS A 53 -19.66 -5.52 10.49
C LYS A 53 -20.07 -6.69 9.62
N ASP A 54 -20.75 -6.40 8.51
CA ASP A 54 -21.21 -7.41 7.58
C ASP A 54 -20.04 -7.90 6.72
N SER A 55 -19.90 -9.23 6.61
CA SER A 55 -18.76 -9.83 5.91
C SER A 55 -18.82 -9.59 4.40
N GLU A 56 -20.02 -9.58 3.80
CA GLU A 56 -20.17 -9.31 2.36
C GLU A 56 -19.70 -7.89 2.04
N SER A 57 -20.05 -6.92 2.89
CA SER A 57 -19.65 -5.52 2.75
C SER A 57 -18.14 -5.32 2.89
N ILE A 58 -17.50 -5.97 3.89
CA ILE A 58 -16.04 -5.96 4.04
C ILE A 58 -15.36 -6.57 2.80
N ILE A 59 -15.84 -7.72 2.33
CA ILE A 59 -15.28 -8.41 1.17
C ILE A 59 -15.40 -7.54 -0.09
N ALA A 60 -16.58 -6.98 -0.35
CA ALA A 60 -16.80 -6.10 -1.50
C ALA A 60 -15.89 -4.87 -1.45
N GLY A 61 -15.73 -4.26 -0.28
CA GLY A 61 -14.78 -3.19 -0.03
C GLY A 61 -13.34 -3.58 -0.35
N LEU A 62 -12.87 -4.72 0.17
CA LEU A 62 -11.51 -5.21 -0.07
C LEU A 62 -11.24 -5.63 -1.52
N MET A 63 -12.27 -6.06 -2.28
CA MET A 63 -12.15 -6.34 -3.71
C MET A 63 -12.05 -5.08 -4.59
N SER A 64 -12.62 -3.98 -4.11
CA SER A 64 -12.68 -2.69 -4.82
C SER A 64 -11.73 -1.64 -4.25
N ARG A 65 -10.96 -2.00 -3.21
CA ARG A 65 -10.16 -1.08 -2.39
C ARG A 65 -9.31 -0.07 -3.17
N PHE A 66 -8.73 -0.49 -4.30
CA PHE A 66 -7.89 0.37 -5.13
C PHE A 66 -8.51 0.75 -6.48
N ASP A 67 -9.82 0.56 -6.67
CA ASP A 67 -10.48 0.92 -7.93
C ASP A 67 -10.39 2.44 -8.19
N ASP A 68 -10.43 3.26 -7.12
CA ASP A 68 -10.24 4.73 -7.18
C ASP A 68 -8.79 5.18 -6.86
N PHE A 69 -7.87 4.24 -6.61
CA PHE A 69 -6.48 4.51 -6.21
C PHE A 69 -5.48 3.79 -7.14
N PRO A 70 -5.36 4.22 -8.41
CA PRO A 70 -4.56 3.52 -9.41
C PRO A 70 -3.07 3.44 -9.04
N LEU A 71 -2.54 4.45 -8.36
CA LEU A 71 -1.15 4.45 -7.90
C LEU A 71 -0.92 3.41 -6.80
N HIS A 72 -1.80 3.34 -5.79
CA HIS A 72 -1.75 2.31 -4.75
C HIS A 72 -1.85 0.91 -5.35
N LYS A 73 -2.73 0.70 -6.34
CA LYS A 73 -2.85 -0.58 -7.04
C LYS A 73 -1.52 -1.00 -7.66
N ARG A 74 -0.83 -0.10 -8.35
CA ARG A 74 0.48 -0.39 -8.95
C ARG A 74 1.57 -0.65 -7.90
N CYS A 75 1.53 0.05 -6.77
CA CYS A 75 2.40 -0.23 -5.63
C CYS A 75 2.11 -1.58 -4.97
N TYR A 76 0.84 -2.02 -4.92
CA TYR A 76 0.45 -3.33 -4.44
C TYR A 76 0.92 -4.43 -5.40
N ASP A 77 0.70 -4.23 -6.71
CA ASP A 77 1.10 -5.13 -7.80
C ASP A 77 2.55 -4.90 -8.26
N HIS A 78 3.43 -4.40 -7.39
CA HIS A 78 4.76 -3.91 -7.77
C HIS A 78 5.67 -4.99 -8.39
N SER A 79 5.45 -6.25 -8.03
CA SER A 79 6.18 -7.40 -8.60
C SER A 79 5.97 -7.53 -10.11
N SER A 80 4.82 -7.09 -10.62
CA SER A 80 4.45 -7.12 -12.05
C SER A 80 4.48 -5.76 -12.73
N THR A 81 4.58 -4.67 -11.96
CA THR A 81 4.56 -3.30 -12.47
C THR A 81 5.92 -2.87 -12.97
N THR A 82 5.97 -2.17 -14.11
CA THR A 82 7.21 -1.57 -14.64
C THR A 82 7.41 -0.12 -14.16
N ALA A 83 8.66 0.34 -14.09
CA ALA A 83 8.97 1.74 -13.75
C ALA A 83 8.31 2.74 -14.72
N GLN A 84 8.20 2.37 -16.01
CA GLN A 84 7.57 3.21 -17.01
C GLN A 84 6.06 3.36 -16.80
N GLU A 85 5.35 2.27 -16.48
CA GLU A 85 3.91 2.33 -16.17
C GLU A 85 3.65 3.24 -14.95
N LEU A 86 4.48 3.11 -13.92
CA LEU A 86 4.37 3.91 -12.70
C LEU A 86 4.63 5.40 -12.98
N LEU A 87 5.66 5.70 -13.77
CA LEU A 87 6.00 7.06 -14.18
C LEU A 87 4.89 7.72 -15.00
N LEU A 88 4.28 6.99 -15.95
CA LEU A 88 3.17 7.51 -16.74
C LEU A 88 1.99 7.91 -15.87
N LEU A 89 1.59 7.06 -14.93
CA LEU A 89 0.51 7.37 -13.99
C LEU A 89 0.80 8.61 -13.15
N LEU A 90 2.03 8.75 -12.64
CA LEU A 90 2.43 9.91 -11.85
C LEU A 90 2.43 11.21 -12.67
N ILE A 91 2.78 11.16 -13.95
CA ILE A 91 2.73 12.34 -14.84
C ILE A 91 1.29 12.73 -15.15
N GLU A 92 0.41 11.76 -15.36
CA GLU A 92 -1.02 12.00 -15.60
C GLU A 92 -1.70 12.63 -14.37
N ASP A 93 -1.28 12.23 -13.16
CA ASP A 93 -1.86 12.70 -11.89
C ASP A 93 -1.26 14.01 -11.35
N GLN A 94 -0.11 14.45 -11.88
CA GLN A 94 0.59 15.67 -11.44
C GLN A 94 -0.22 16.97 -11.58
N GLY A 95 -1.34 16.97 -12.31
CA GLY A 95 -2.29 18.09 -12.35
C GLY A 95 -3.21 18.20 -11.12
N ALA A 96 -3.28 17.18 -10.25
CA ALA A 96 -4.28 17.04 -9.20
C ALA A 96 -3.74 16.60 -7.82
N MET A 97 -2.42 16.38 -7.67
CA MET A 97 -1.83 15.89 -6.42
C MET A 97 -1.86 16.92 -5.27
N GLU A 98 -2.98 17.00 -4.57
CA GLU A 98 -3.06 17.54 -3.21
C GLU A 98 -2.69 16.46 -2.19
N ALA A 99 -2.11 16.83 -1.04
CA ALA A 99 -1.66 15.86 -0.04
C ALA A 99 -2.80 14.93 0.47
N SER A 100 -4.06 15.38 0.41
CA SER A 100 -5.24 14.60 0.78
C SER A 100 -5.65 13.54 -0.24
N SER A 101 -5.21 13.62 -1.51
CA SER A 101 -5.47 12.58 -2.51
C SER A 101 -4.45 11.43 -2.46
N LEU A 102 -3.43 11.54 -1.61
CA LEU A 102 -2.32 10.59 -1.53
C LEU A 102 -2.52 9.47 -0.51
N VAL A 103 -3.65 9.45 0.19
CA VAL A 103 -3.98 8.40 1.15
C VAL A 103 -5.22 7.65 0.69
N ASP A 104 -5.25 6.35 0.92
CA ASP A 104 -6.45 5.54 0.72
C ASP A 104 -7.40 5.66 1.93
N ASP A 105 -8.47 4.86 1.89
CA ASP A 105 -9.48 4.77 2.93
C ASP A 105 -8.96 4.38 4.32
N PHE A 106 -7.74 3.84 4.41
CA PHE A 106 -7.07 3.45 5.65
C PHE A 106 -5.95 4.43 6.02
N GLY A 107 -5.89 5.59 5.38
CA GLY A 107 -4.80 6.54 5.57
C GLY A 107 -3.47 6.09 4.96
N MET A 108 -3.45 4.97 4.21
CA MET A 108 -2.22 4.44 3.65
C MET A 108 -1.84 5.21 2.40
N THR A 109 -0.57 5.62 2.35
CA THR A 109 0.02 6.22 1.13
C THR A 109 0.53 5.13 0.19
N PRO A 110 0.84 5.44 -1.09
CA PRO A 110 1.47 4.50 -1.99
C PRO A 110 2.75 3.87 -1.43
N LEU A 111 3.53 4.62 -0.63
CA LEU A 111 4.73 4.09 0.02
C LEU A 111 4.41 3.14 1.17
N HIS A 112 3.34 3.36 1.93
CA HIS A 112 2.91 2.37 2.92
C HIS A 112 2.55 1.04 2.24
N VAL A 113 1.75 1.11 1.17
CA VAL A 113 1.36 -0.08 0.39
C VAL A 113 2.59 -0.77 -0.19
N PHE A 114 3.48 -0.01 -0.83
CA PHE A 114 4.71 -0.54 -1.44
C PHE A 114 5.63 -1.23 -0.42
N PHE A 115 5.84 -0.63 0.75
CA PHE A 115 6.71 -1.18 1.80
C PHE A 115 6.09 -2.30 2.62
N SER A 116 4.78 -2.42 2.63
CA SER A 116 4.07 -3.51 3.33
C SER A 116 4.09 -4.85 2.58
N SER A 117 4.65 -4.88 1.37
CA SER A 117 4.81 -6.12 0.59
C SER A 117 5.74 -7.12 1.28
N THR A 118 5.35 -8.41 1.23
CA THR A 118 6.19 -9.53 1.63
C THR A 118 7.18 -9.97 0.55
N ILE A 119 6.98 -9.53 -0.70
CA ILE A 119 7.93 -9.67 -1.81
C ILE A 119 8.91 -8.50 -1.78
N ASP A 120 10.19 -8.78 -2.04
CA ASP A 120 11.28 -7.78 -2.05
C ASP A 120 10.90 -6.56 -2.92
N PRO A 121 10.73 -5.37 -2.32
CA PRO A 121 10.31 -4.19 -3.06
C PRO A 121 11.43 -3.74 -4.01
N ARG A 122 11.08 -3.41 -5.24
CA ARG A 122 12.09 -3.12 -6.27
C ARG A 122 12.63 -1.69 -6.17
N GLN A 123 13.96 -1.58 -6.22
CA GLN A 123 14.66 -0.29 -6.13
C GLN A 123 14.31 0.68 -7.27
N ASP A 124 14.09 0.18 -8.49
CA ASP A 124 13.74 0.99 -9.66
C ASP A 124 12.39 1.69 -9.49
N LEU A 125 11.40 0.99 -8.93
CA LEU A 125 10.09 1.55 -8.64
C LEU A 125 10.15 2.55 -7.48
N LEU A 126 10.91 2.24 -6.43
CA LEU A 126 11.11 3.16 -5.31
C LEU A 126 11.73 4.47 -5.78
N GLN A 127 12.72 4.41 -6.68
CA GLN A 127 13.35 5.62 -7.21
C GLN A 127 12.33 6.52 -7.92
N VAL A 128 11.47 5.96 -8.78
CA VAL A 128 10.41 6.73 -9.45
C VAL A 128 9.44 7.37 -8.43
N LEU A 129 9.03 6.62 -7.41
CA LEU A 129 8.13 7.13 -6.37
C LEU A 129 8.77 8.27 -5.59
N LEU A 130 10.02 8.11 -5.15
CA LEU A 130 10.75 9.12 -4.38
C LEU A 130 11.08 10.39 -5.19
N GLU A 131 11.23 10.28 -6.50
CA GLU A 131 11.49 11.42 -7.39
C GLU A 131 10.22 12.24 -7.69
N LYS A 132 9.04 11.61 -7.65
CA LYS A 132 7.79 12.24 -8.11
C LYS A 132 6.82 12.57 -6.98
N LEU A 133 6.85 11.83 -5.88
CA LEU A 133 5.97 12.06 -4.74
C LEU A 133 6.52 13.15 -3.82
N PRO A 134 5.65 13.94 -3.16
CA PRO A 134 6.09 14.96 -2.22
C PRO A 134 6.73 14.32 -0.99
N CYS A 135 7.85 14.89 -0.53
CA CYS A 135 8.61 14.36 0.60
C CYS A 135 7.81 14.21 1.92
N CYS A 136 6.77 15.03 2.12
CA CYS A 136 5.92 14.94 3.32
C CYS A 136 5.14 13.62 3.42
N ILE A 137 5.03 12.84 2.33
CA ILE A 137 4.34 11.55 2.31
C ILE A 137 4.99 10.52 3.26
N LEU A 138 6.27 10.71 3.59
CA LEU A 138 7.03 9.86 4.53
C LEU A 138 6.69 10.13 6.00
N ASP A 139 6.10 11.29 6.30
CA ASP A 139 5.69 11.68 7.64
C ASP A 139 4.22 11.38 7.94
N LEU A 140 3.43 11.09 6.89
CA LEU A 140 2.03 10.72 7.02
C LEU A 140 1.89 9.38 7.74
N LYS A 141 0.88 9.30 8.61
CA LYS A 141 0.54 8.11 9.39
C LYS A 141 -0.75 7.49 8.86
N ASP A 142 -0.79 6.17 8.80
CA ASP A 142 -1.99 5.41 8.48
C ASP A 142 -2.95 5.29 9.69
N ALA A 143 -4.05 4.55 9.53
CA ALA A 143 -5.01 4.30 10.60
C ALA A 143 -4.44 3.49 11.79
N ASN A 144 -3.28 2.83 11.62
CA ASN A 144 -2.54 2.16 12.70
C ASN A 144 -1.50 3.07 13.37
N ASP A 145 -1.49 4.36 13.06
CA ASP A 145 -0.50 5.33 13.53
C ASP A 145 0.93 5.03 13.03
N LYS A 146 1.07 4.26 11.94
CA LYS A 146 2.34 3.85 11.33
C LYS A 146 2.69 4.73 10.13
N ARG A 147 3.97 5.04 9.98
CA ARG A 147 4.57 5.70 8.82
C ARG A 147 5.03 4.68 7.79
N PRO A 148 5.32 5.06 6.53
CA PRO A 148 5.80 4.11 5.53
C PRO A 148 7.07 3.37 5.97
N LEU A 149 8.02 4.09 6.60
CA LEU A 149 9.27 3.51 7.06
C LEU A 149 9.09 2.47 8.18
N ASP A 150 8.00 2.54 8.95
CA ASP A 150 7.74 1.55 10.00
C ASP A 150 7.52 0.15 9.40
N TYR A 151 6.93 0.08 8.20
CA TYR A 151 6.72 -1.19 7.48
C TYR A 151 8.03 -1.79 6.98
N LEU A 152 8.92 -0.97 6.42
CA LEU A 152 10.27 -1.43 6.04
C LEU A 152 11.04 -1.94 7.26
N MET A 153 10.96 -1.23 8.38
CA MET A 153 11.66 -1.61 9.60
C MET A 153 11.11 -2.89 10.23
N ALA A 154 9.81 -3.16 10.08
CA ALA A 154 9.18 -4.39 10.56
C ALA A 154 9.63 -5.64 9.78
N ASN A 155 10.05 -5.48 8.52
CA ASN A 155 10.54 -6.56 7.66
C ASN A 155 12.05 -6.42 7.39
N TRP A 156 12.88 -6.70 8.37
CA TRP A 156 14.32 -6.39 8.31
C TRP A 156 15.15 -7.38 7.47
N THR A 157 15.28 -7.11 6.18
CA THR A 157 16.14 -7.83 5.21
C THR A 157 17.29 -6.96 4.70
N GLU A 158 18.32 -7.54 4.06
CA GLU A 158 19.42 -6.73 3.45
C GLU A 158 18.89 -5.83 2.33
N GLU A 159 17.93 -6.32 1.57
CA GLU A 159 17.24 -5.60 0.51
C GLU A 159 16.47 -4.41 1.10
N ASN A 160 15.72 -4.62 2.18
CA ASN A 160 14.98 -3.55 2.85
C ASN A 160 15.89 -2.52 3.52
N LYS A 161 17.11 -2.90 3.94
CA LYS A 161 18.12 -1.91 4.38
C LYS A 161 18.53 -0.98 3.25
N ILE A 162 18.70 -1.47 2.03
CA ILE A 162 19.05 -0.64 0.87
C ILE A 162 17.90 0.35 0.60
N LEU A 163 16.65 -0.13 0.60
CA LEU A 163 15.48 0.74 0.41
C LEU A 163 15.33 1.78 1.52
N LEU A 164 15.58 1.39 2.77
CA LEU A 164 15.59 2.30 3.91
C LEU A 164 16.66 3.38 3.73
N GLN A 165 17.89 2.99 3.33
CA GLN A 165 18.97 3.94 3.05
C GLN A 165 18.61 4.91 1.94
N MET A 166 18.08 4.43 0.81
CA MET A 166 17.63 5.26 -0.31
C MET A 166 16.55 6.27 0.14
N THR A 167 15.56 5.79 0.90
CA THR A 167 14.45 6.61 1.39
C THR A 167 14.93 7.67 2.37
N LEU A 168 15.79 7.32 3.33
CA LEU A 168 16.35 8.26 4.30
C LEU A 168 17.27 9.28 3.65
N GLN A 169 18.10 8.87 2.69
CA GLN A 169 18.94 9.80 1.92
C GLN A 169 18.07 10.85 1.22
N LYS A 170 17.02 10.42 0.52
CA LYS A 170 16.10 11.34 -0.15
C LYS A 170 15.39 12.27 0.84
N TRP A 171 14.84 11.72 1.92
CA TRP A 171 14.13 12.47 2.95
C TRP A 171 15.01 13.50 3.65
N MET A 172 16.29 13.19 3.88
CA MET A 172 17.25 14.13 4.47
C MET A 172 17.70 15.21 3.50
N LEU A 173 17.87 14.90 2.20
CA LEU A 173 18.41 15.83 1.21
C LEU A 173 17.38 16.86 0.71
N ASP A 174 16.12 16.44 0.49
CA ASP A 174 15.08 17.32 -0.05
C ASP A 174 14.82 18.60 0.79
N PRO A 175 14.86 18.57 2.14
CA PRO A 175 14.78 19.78 2.95
C PRO A 175 15.94 20.77 2.72
N PHE A 176 17.16 20.29 2.46
CA PHE A 176 18.31 21.16 2.19
C PHE A 176 18.23 21.82 0.82
N ASP A 177 17.69 21.10 -0.18
CA ASP A 177 17.42 21.64 -1.52
C ASP A 177 16.37 22.75 -1.45
N ARG A 178 15.31 22.56 -0.64
CA ARG A 178 14.28 23.59 -0.39
C ARG A 178 14.80 24.84 0.30
N TRP A 179 15.87 24.72 1.08
CA TRP A 179 16.51 25.85 1.77
C TRP A 179 17.67 26.46 0.97
N GLY A 180 17.96 25.96 -0.23
CA GLY A 180 19.02 26.48 -1.10
C GLY A 180 20.42 26.30 -0.51
N ILE A 181 20.61 25.32 0.37
CA ILE A 181 21.89 25.08 1.06
C ILE A 181 22.82 24.19 0.22
N ALA A 182 22.27 23.41 -0.71
CA ALA A 182 23.01 22.64 -1.70
C ALA A 182 23.18 23.43 -3.01
N SER A 183 24.17 24.32 -3.07
CA SER A 183 24.63 24.97 -4.32
C SER A 183 26.15 25.02 -4.36
#